data_AF-A0A352VHW2-F1
#
_entry.id   AF-A0A352VHW2-F1
#
_cell.length_a   1.000
_cell.length_b   1.000
_cell.length_c   1.000
_cell.angle_alpha   90.00
_cell.angle_beta   90.00
_cell.angle_gamma   90.00
#
_symmetry.space_group_name_H-M   'P 1'
#
loop_
_entity.id
_entity.type
_entity.pdbx_description
1 polymer ?
#
loop_
_entity_poly.entity_id
_entity_poly.type
_entity_poly.pdbx_seq_one_letter_code
_entity_poly.pdbx_strand_id
1 'polypeptide(L)'
;MSKGLDRLPSSPPSAQGEEAWTVLRMMEWSGAYLEDKGVVRGRLDAEHLLADVLGLGRLDLYLQFDRPLVAAELDRYRPLLRRRAKREPLQYILGRAAFRELDLEV
;
A
#
# COMPACT_ATOMS: atom_id res chain seq x y z
N MET A 1 21.34 -0.87 -0.36
CA MET A 1 20.80 0.50 -0.18
C MET A 1 19.33 0.38 0.24
N SER A 2 19.05 0.35 1.55
CA SER A 2 17.72 0.04 2.12
C SER A 2 17.11 1.17 2.98
N LYS A 3 17.61 2.41 2.85
CA LYS A 3 17.28 3.53 3.78
C LYS A 3 15.84 4.06 3.72
N GLY A 4 15.00 3.61 2.77
CA GLY A 4 13.66 4.17 2.57
C GLY A 4 12.56 3.54 3.43
N LEU A 5 12.67 2.25 3.74
CA LEU A 5 11.62 1.51 4.44
C LEU A 5 11.73 1.62 5.97
N ASP A 6 12.83 2.14 6.48
CA ASP A 6 13.10 2.31 7.91
C ASP A 6 12.17 3.36 8.55
N ARG A 7 11.43 4.12 7.73
CA ARG A 7 10.37 5.06 8.15
C ARG A 7 8.97 4.43 8.26
N LEU A 8 8.78 3.17 7.87
CA LEU A 8 7.51 2.48 8.11
C LEU A 8 7.38 2.11 9.60
N PRO A 9 6.23 2.36 10.22
CA PRO A 9 5.98 2.12 11.65
C PRO A 9 6.00 0.62 11.92
N SER A 10 6.85 0.17 12.82
CA SER A 10 6.90 -1.25 13.20
C SER A 10 5.74 -1.69 14.11
N SER A 11 4.85 -0.78 14.52
CA SER A 11 3.83 -1.05 15.55
C SER A 11 2.49 -0.34 15.25
N PRO A 12 1.34 -0.92 15.63
CA PRO A 12 0.05 -0.24 15.60
C PRO A 12 0.05 0.90 16.63
N PRO A 13 -0.65 2.01 16.37
CA PRO A 13 -0.71 3.14 17.30
C PRO A 13 -1.40 2.71 18.60
N SER A 14 -0.67 2.87 19.70
CA SER A 14 -1.24 2.88 21.05
C SER A 14 -2.10 4.15 21.21
N ALA A 15 -3.13 4.10 22.05
CA ALA A 15 -4.09 5.20 22.28
C ALA A 15 -3.51 6.53 22.81
N GLN A 16 -2.19 6.71 22.83
CA GLN A 16 -1.49 7.84 23.45
C GLN A 16 -0.29 8.26 22.59
N GLY A 17 -0.50 9.19 21.65
CA GLY A 17 0.55 10.11 21.14
C GLY A 17 1.51 9.64 20.05
N GLU A 18 1.54 8.37 19.64
CA GLU A 18 2.26 7.95 18.42
C GLU A 18 1.35 8.12 17.21
N GLU A 19 1.75 8.97 16.25
CA GLU A 19 0.95 9.29 15.07
C GLU A 19 0.57 8.02 14.28
N ALA A 20 -0.69 7.63 14.39
CA ALA A 20 -1.29 6.51 13.70
C ALA A 20 -1.01 6.51 12.20
N TRP A 21 -0.76 5.33 11.65
CA TRP A 21 -0.73 5.15 10.20
C TRP A 21 -2.13 4.94 9.71
N THR A 22 -2.73 6.01 9.22
CA THR A 22 -4.04 5.99 8.61
C THR A 22 -3.96 5.58 7.15
N VAL A 23 -5.10 5.23 6.56
CA VAL A 23 -5.21 4.92 5.13
C VAL A 23 -4.62 6.04 4.27
N LEU A 24 -4.99 7.30 4.55
CA LEU A 24 -4.48 8.46 3.81
C LEU A 24 -2.95 8.56 3.90
N ARG A 25 -2.42 8.54 5.13
CA ARG A 25 -0.98 8.66 5.37
C ARG A 25 -0.20 7.54 4.67
N MET A 26 -0.72 6.32 4.70
CA MET A 26 -0.09 5.18 4.07
C MET A 26 -0.06 5.32 2.54
N MET A 27 -1.16 5.77 1.91
CA MET A 27 -1.22 6.00 0.46
C MET A 27 -0.25 7.09 0.02
N GLU A 28 -0.19 8.21 0.72
CA GLU A 28 0.69 9.33 0.38
C GLU A 28 2.15 8.96 0.53
N TRP A 29 2.52 8.38 1.67
CA TRP A 29 3.90 7.96 1.92
C TRP A 29 4.36 6.89 0.94
N SER A 30 3.53 5.87 0.70
CA SER A 30 3.86 4.77 -0.20
C SER A 30 3.93 5.24 -1.65
N GLY A 31 3.06 6.17 -2.05
CA GLY A 31 3.11 6.78 -3.37
C GLY A 31 4.43 7.50 -3.63
N ALA A 32 4.83 8.38 -2.71
CA ALA A 32 6.11 9.09 -2.79
C ALA A 32 7.31 8.12 -2.76
N TYR A 33 7.26 7.10 -1.90
CA TYR A 33 8.29 6.06 -1.85
C TYR A 33 8.45 5.29 -3.17
N LEU A 34 7.33 4.93 -3.81
CA LEU A 34 7.34 4.24 -5.09
C LEU A 34 7.86 5.14 -6.22
N GLU A 35 7.46 6.42 -6.23
CA GLU A 35 7.95 7.41 -7.20
C GLU A 35 9.46 7.64 -7.09
N ASP A 36 10.01 7.74 -5.86
CA ASP A 36 11.46 7.77 -5.60
C ASP A 36 12.20 6.52 -6.12
N LYS A 37 11.50 5.39 -6.25
CA LYS A 37 12.03 4.14 -6.81
C LYS A 37 11.80 4.02 -8.32
N GLY A 38 11.35 5.08 -8.98
CA GLY A 38 11.10 5.13 -10.42
C GLY A 38 9.80 4.44 -10.84
N VAL A 39 8.86 4.22 -9.91
CA VAL A 39 7.51 3.76 -10.24
C VAL A 39 6.65 4.94 -10.66
N VAL A 40 6.33 5.00 -11.95
CA VAL A 40 5.42 5.98 -12.52
C VAL A 40 4.03 5.80 -11.90
N ARG A 41 3.41 6.90 -11.47
CA ARG A 41 2.12 6.93 -10.76
C ARG A 41 2.13 6.07 -9.49
N GLY A 42 3.18 6.20 -8.67
CA GLY A 42 3.38 5.39 -7.47
C GLY A 42 2.19 5.42 -6.51
N ARG A 43 1.49 6.56 -6.37
CA ARG A 43 0.27 6.63 -5.55
C ARG A 43 -0.84 5.69 -6.03
N LEU A 44 -1.04 5.54 -7.34
CA LEU A 44 -2.06 4.64 -7.89
C LEU A 44 -1.72 3.18 -7.57
N ASP A 45 -0.45 2.79 -7.72
CA ASP A 45 0.01 1.45 -7.37
C ASP A 45 -0.13 1.21 -5.85
N ALA A 46 0.20 2.21 -5.02
CA ALA A 46 0.02 2.13 -3.57
C ALA A 46 -1.44 1.92 -3.16
N GLU A 47 -2.38 2.62 -3.81
CA GLU A 47 -3.82 2.43 -3.62
C GLU A 47 -4.26 1.00 -3.95
N HIS A 48 -3.81 0.45 -5.08
CA HIS A 48 -4.15 -0.92 -5.46
C HIS A 48 -3.63 -1.95 -4.45
N LEU A 49 -2.38 -1.81 -4.02
CA LEU A 49 -1.79 -2.70 -3.01
C LEU A 49 -2.48 -2.58 -1.65
N LEU A 50 -2.88 -1.37 -1.26
CA LEU A 50 -3.50 -1.15 0.04
C LEU A 50 -4.95 -1.64 0.06
N ALA A 51 -5.70 -1.38 -1.02
CA ALA A 51 -7.04 -1.90 -1.23
C ALA A 51 -7.06 -3.44 -1.11
N ASP A 52 -6.10 -4.11 -1.76
CA ASP A 52 -5.95 -5.56 -1.71
C ASP A 52 -5.72 -6.09 -0.28
N VAL A 53 -4.79 -5.49 0.47
CA VAL A 53 -4.49 -5.88 1.86
C VAL A 53 -5.68 -5.69 2.79
N LEU A 54 -6.46 -4.63 2.57
CA LEU A 54 -7.63 -4.31 3.37
C LEU A 54 -8.90 -5.06 2.94
N GLY A 55 -8.86 -5.76 1.80
CA GLY A 55 -10.05 -6.41 1.23
C GLY A 55 -11.12 -5.40 0.79
N LEU A 56 -10.70 -4.22 0.33
CA LEU A 56 -11.56 -3.10 -0.03
C LEU A 56 -11.52 -2.79 -1.53
N GLY A 57 -12.56 -2.13 -2.02
CA GLY A 57 -12.47 -1.43 -3.29
C GLY A 57 -11.58 -0.19 -3.17
N ARG A 58 -10.96 0.24 -4.28
CA ARG A 58 -10.12 1.44 -4.29
C ARG A 58 -10.86 2.69 -3.83
N LEU A 59 -12.14 2.83 -4.17
CA LEU A 59 -12.96 3.97 -3.76
C LEU A 59 -13.26 3.97 -2.26
N ASP A 60 -13.35 2.80 -1.63
CA ASP A 60 -13.61 2.69 -0.19
C ASP A 60 -12.45 3.26 0.64
N LEU A 61 -11.22 3.25 0.10
CA LEU A 61 -10.07 3.91 0.73
C LEU A 61 -10.32 5.41 0.95
N TYR A 62 -11.02 6.07 0.01
CA TYR A 62 -11.34 7.50 0.08
C TYR A 62 -12.41 7.83 1.12
N LEU A 63 -13.22 6.84 1.49
CA LEU A 63 -14.24 6.98 2.53
C LEU A 63 -13.68 6.68 3.93
N GLN A 64 -12.45 6.15 4.01
CA GLN A 64 -11.85 5.63 5.24
C GLN A 64 -10.47 6.24 5.52
N PHE A 65 -10.22 7.48 5.08
CA PHE A 65 -8.91 8.14 5.20
C PHE A 65 -8.34 8.15 6.62
N ASP A 66 -9.18 8.35 7.63
CA ASP A 66 -8.78 8.41 9.04
C ASP A 66 -8.69 7.04 9.71
N ARG A 67 -9.08 5.95 9.02
CA ARG A 67 -8.99 4.59 9.57
C ARG A 67 -7.52 4.25 9.84
N PRO A 68 -7.15 3.95 11.10
CA PRO A 68 -5.80 3.46 11.39
C PRO A 68 -5.62 2.03 10.85
N LEU A 69 -4.42 1.75 10.34
CA LEU A 69 -4.01 0.39 9.99
C LEU A 69 -3.55 -0.35 11.25
N VAL A 70 -3.94 -1.61 11.36
CA VAL A 70 -3.44 -2.50 12.42
C VAL A 70 -2.11 -3.17 12.01
N ALA A 71 -1.38 -3.70 12.98
CA ALA A 71 -0.07 -4.34 12.76
C ALA A 71 -0.10 -5.39 11.64
N ALA A 72 -1.10 -6.28 11.67
CA ALA A 72 -1.26 -7.34 10.69
C ALA A 72 -1.52 -6.82 9.26
N GLU A 73 -2.11 -5.64 9.11
CA GLU A 73 -2.28 -4.99 7.79
C GLU A 73 -0.95 -4.42 7.32
N LEU A 74 -0.22 -3.75 8.20
CA LEU A 74 1.12 -3.23 7.91
C LEU A 74 2.09 -4.36 7.49
N ASP A 75 2.09 -5.47 8.22
CA ASP A 75 2.95 -6.63 7.96
C ASP A 75 2.65 -7.30 6.62
N ARG A 76 1.38 -7.36 6.22
CA ARG A 76 0.98 -7.85 4.90
C ARG A 76 1.30 -6.86 3.78
N TYR A 77 1.17 -5.56 4.04
CA TYR A 77 1.40 -4.51 3.04
C TYR A 77 2.87 -4.30 2.69
N ARG A 78 3.75 -4.28 3.70
CA ARG A 78 5.21 -4.08 3.56
C ARG A 78 5.86 -4.94 2.46
N PRO A 79 5.67 -6.28 2.39
CA PRO A 79 6.28 -7.10 1.35
C PRO A 79 5.77 -6.77 -0.05
N LEU A 80 4.49 -6.44 -0.22
CA LEU A 80 3.92 -6.06 -1.51
C LEU A 80 4.54 -4.75 -2.01
N LEU A 81 4.66 -3.77 -1.12
CA LEU A 81 5.28 -2.48 -1.45
C LEU A 81 6.75 -2.63 -1.82
N ARG A 82 7.49 -3.51 -1.12
CA ARG A 82 8.89 -3.84 -1.46
C ARG A 82 9.02 -4.50 -2.83
N ARG A 83 8.14 -5.45 -3.16
CA ARG A 83 8.09 -6.09 -4.49
C ARG A 83 7.87 -5.03 -5.57
N ARG A 84 6.89 -4.15 -5.34
CA ARG A 84 6.58 -3.08 -6.28
C ARG A 84 7.72 -2.08 -6.46
N ALA A 85 8.40 -1.72 -5.37
CA ALA A 85 9.60 -0.86 -5.42
C ALA A 85 10.76 -1.48 -6.20
N LYS A 86 10.83 -2.82 -6.28
CA LYS A 86 11.75 -3.55 -7.17
C LYS A 86 11.26 -3.64 -8.62
N ARG A 87 10.22 -2.88 -8.96
CA ARG A 87 9.60 -2.78 -10.29
C ARG A 87 8.89 -4.05 -10.76
N GLU A 88 8.61 -4.99 -9.85
CA GLU A 88 7.78 -6.15 -10.16
C GLU A 88 6.37 -5.70 -10.62
N PRO A 89 5.81 -6.25 -11.72
CA PRO A 89 4.50 -5.85 -12.23
C PRO A 89 3.41 -5.93 -11.16
N LEU A 90 2.58 -4.90 -11.07
CA LEU A 90 1.52 -4.81 -10.06
C LEU A 90 0.60 -6.03 -10.10
N GLN A 91 0.25 -6.50 -11.31
CA GLN A 91 -0.63 -7.64 -11.52
C GLN A 91 -0.08 -8.93 -10.93
N TYR A 92 1.25 -9.14 -11.01
CA TYR A 92 1.92 -10.32 -10.44
C TYR A 92 2.02 -10.25 -8.91
N ILE A 93 2.01 -9.04 -8.36
CA ILE A 93 1.94 -8.84 -6.90
C ILE A 93 0.54 -9.17 -6.39
N LEU A 94 -0.50 -8.74 -7.13
CA LEU A 94 -1.91 -8.96 -6.81
C LEU A 94 -2.44 -10.35 -7.25
N GLY A 95 -1.69 -11.10 -8.06
CA GLY A 95 -2.12 -12.38 -8.66
C GLY A 95 -3.27 -12.24 -9.66
N ARG A 96 -3.56 -11.02 -10.14
CA ARG A 96 -4.68 -10.75 -11.05
C ARG A 96 -4.48 -9.53 -11.94
N ALA A 97 -5.16 -9.52 -13.08
CA ALA A 97 -5.19 -8.41 -14.03
C ALA A 97 -6.61 -8.14 -14.54
N ALA A 98 -6.97 -6.86 -14.65
CA ALA A 98 -8.20 -6.45 -15.30
C ALA A 98 -8.06 -6.53 -16.83
N PHE A 99 -9.00 -7.19 -17.49
CA PHE A 99 -9.12 -7.25 -18.94
C PHE A 99 -10.59 -7.01 -19.35
N ARG A 100 -10.87 -5.80 -19.85
CA ARG A 100 -12.25 -5.32 -20.08
C ARG A 100 -13.06 -5.40 -18.79
N GLU A 101 -14.11 -6.20 -18.77
CA GLU A 101 -15.01 -6.43 -17.63
C GLU A 101 -14.62 -7.69 -16.85
N LEU A 102 -13.49 -8.31 -17.18
CA LEU A 102 -13.00 -9.53 -16.53
C LEU A 102 -11.84 -9.21 -15.59
N ASP A 103 -11.80 -9.88 -14.44
CA ASP A 103 -10.61 -10.04 -13.61
C ASP A 103 -10.03 -11.43 -13.88
N LEU A 104 -8.81 -11.49 -14.40
CA LEU A 104 -8.10 -12.72 -14.75
C LEU A 104 -7.03 -13.02 -13.71
N GLU A 105 -6.89 -14.29 -13.31
CA GLU A 105 -5.77 -14.76 -12.49
C GLU A 105 -4.48 -14.78 -13.33
N VAL A 106 -3.34 -14.46 -12.69
CA VAL A 106 -2.03 -14.31 -13.36
C VAL A 106 -0.93 -15.03 -12.59
#